data_AF-A0A812XRW9-F1
#
_entry.id   AF-A0A812XRW9-F1
#
_cell.length_a   1.000
_cell.length_b   1.000
_cell.length_c   1.000
_cell.angle_alpha   90.00
_cell.angle_beta   90.00
_cell.angle_gamma   90.00
#
_symmetry.space_group_name_H-M   'P 1'
#
loop_
_entity.id
_entity.type
_entity.pdbx_description
1 polymer ?
#
loop_
_entity_poly.entity_id
_entity_poly.type
_entity_poly.pdbx_seq_one_letter_code
_entity_poly.pdbx_strand_id
1 'polypeptide(L)'
;MASASAVATQRRFALSSLLRRLRTTSSRTIWAMVAGGIIAMFLRYLQDLYRRFYRQEAESLWRRHVDLSVVQAVLLTTEHLKSLGRVEKRTLFVKPISEVFKNEFVLANVLSTAEKAVAKNEPFLVTQMSQEDKWHVLTTCTNHLSSCFAPYHVFFNEARRVESYYQSAWYVFTLTCAQTEASGRWFITPLKPVGKDDVGMLRIRIVMMNEQELREIASGAIEPPSFGFFNGRHESRWNTCQRFAELFERQLSRVSGQSDVGDAEWGPNLCGRLSQSHKKKAASNPLLAAQGDTTSPHYQADENCILRIHVPFPAGRAVMEKSDSQRRLEECVSKDVVLFE
;
A
#
# COMPACT_ATOMS: atom_id res chain seq x y z
N MET A 1 10.16 13.96 -66.64
CA MET A 1 11.31 13.03 -66.71
C MET A 1 11.37 12.31 -65.36
N ALA A 2 10.70 11.17 -65.21
CA ALA A 2 11.13 9.81 -65.55
C ALA A 2 11.94 9.13 -64.41
N SER A 3 11.29 8.20 -63.67
CA SER A 3 11.86 6.91 -63.20
C SER A 3 10.95 6.24 -62.15
N ALA A 4 10.06 5.33 -62.55
CA ALA A 4 9.40 4.38 -61.64
C ALA A 4 8.72 3.24 -62.42
N SER A 5 9.47 2.22 -62.87
CA SER A 5 8.87 0.96 -63.37
C SER A 5 9.90 -0.16 -63.58
N ALA A 6 10.51 -0.70 -62.52
CA ALA A 6 11.39 -1.88 -62.68
C ALA A 6 11.58 -2.72 -61.40
N VAL A 7 10.51 -3.10 -60.69
CA VAL A 7 10.64 -4.06 -59.56
C VAL A 7 9.60 -5.19 -59.59
N ALA A 8 8.58 -5.13 -60.43
CA ALA A 8 7.49 -6.12 -60.41
C ALA A 8 7.80 -7.46 -61.11
N THR A 9 8.83 -7.53 -61.96
CA THR A 9 9.00 -8.65 -62.91
C THR A 9 9.82 -9.83 -62.38
N GLN A 10 10.65 -9.64 -61.34
CA GLN A 10 11.58 -10.67 -60.89
C GLN A 10 10.97 -11.71 -59.94
N ARG A 11 9.82 -11.41 -59.30
CA ARG A 11 9.14 -12.36 -58.39
C ARG A 11 8.35 -13.46 -59.11
N ARG A 12 7.92 -13.24 -60.36
CA ARG A 12 7.10 -14.22 -61.10
C ARG A 12 7.90 -15.42 -61.64
N PHE A 13 9.19 -15.26 -61.91
CA PHE A 13 10.04 -16.35 -62.43
C PHE A 13 10.53 -17.34 -61.36
N ALA A 14 10.62 -16.92 -60.09
CA ALA A 14 11.05 -17.81 -59.01
C ALA A 14 9.97 -18.85 -58.63
N LEU A 15 8.69 -18.50 -58.77
CA LEU A 15 7.57 -19.39 -58.42
C LEU A 15 7.35 -20.50 -59.47
N SER A 16 7.55 -20.20 -60.76
CA SER A 16 7.30 -21.18 -61.83
C SER A 16 8.35 -22.29 -61.91
N SER A 17 9.62 -21.99 -61.57
CA SER A 17 10.69 -22.98 -61.51
C SER A 17 10.56 -23.91 -60.29
N LEU A 18 10.05 -23.40 -59.17
CA LEU A 18 9.76 -24.17 -57.95
C LEU A 18 8.60 -25.15 -58.17
N LEU A 19 7.54 -24.72 -58.86
CA LEU A 19 6.39 -25.56 -59.21
C LEU A 19 6.75 -26.68 -60.21
N ARG A 20 7.70 -26.47 -61.12
CA ARG A 20 8.17 -27.53 -62.03
C ARG A 20 8.98 -28.61 -61.32
N ARG A 21 9.83 -28.24 -60.36
CA ARG A 21 10.57 -29.21 -59.54
C ARG A 21 9.68 -30.05 -58.63
N LEU A 22 8.54 -29.49 -58.18
CA LEU A 22 7.54 -30.21 -57.40
C LEU A 22 6.72 -31.24 -58.22
N ARG A 23 6.79 -31.19 -59.55
CA ARG A 23 6.04 -32.12 -60.43
C ARG A 23 6.78 -33.44 -60.71
N THR A 24 8.09 -33.48 -60.47
CA THR A 24 8.94 -34.68 -60.64
C THR A 24 9.23 -35.40 -59.32
N THR A 25 8.85 -34.80 -58.19
CA THR A 25 8.98 -35.42 -56.87
C THR A 25 7.97 -36.55 -56.73
N SER A 26 8.45 -37.76 -56.44
CA SER A 26 7.64 -38.95 -56.19
C SER A 26 6.54 -38.65 -55.17
N SER A 27 5.32 -39.14 -55.42
CA SER A 27 4.15 -38.99 -54.52
C SER A 27 4.50 -39.23 -53.04
N ARG A 28 5.41 -40.19 -52.77
CA ARG A 28 5.93 -40.48 -51.41
C ARG A 28 6.60 -39.29 -50.72
N THR A 29 7.33 -38.46 -51.46
CA THR A 29 8.03 -37.28 -50.91
C THR A 29 7.06 -36.15 -50.55
N ILE A 30 5.98 -35.98 -51.31
CA ILE A 30 4.93 -34.99 -51.01
C ILE A 30 4.19 -35.40 -49.74
N TRP A 31 3.80 -36.67 -49.61
CA TRP A 31 3.17 -37.20 -48.40
C TRP A 31 4.10 -37.11 -47.18
N ALA A 32 5.40 -37.35 -47.34
CA ALA A 32 6.37 -37.18 -46.27
C ALA A 32 6.50 -35.71 -45.80
N MET A 33 6.47 -34.73 -46.70
CA MET A 33 6.49 -33.32 -46.34
C MET A 33 5.21 -32.89 -45.62
N VAL A 34 4.04 -33.36 -46.07
CA VAL A 34 2.75 -33.09 -45.41
C VAL A 34 2.73 -33.70 -44.01
N ALA A 35 3.12 -34.97 -43.88
CA ALA A 35 3.23 -35.65 -42.59
C ALA A 35 4.20 -34.91 -41.64
N GLY A 36 5.36 -34.50 -42.15
CA GLY A 36 6.33 -33.71 -41.39
C GLY A 36 5.78 -32.36 -40.93
N GLY A 37 5.02 -31.67 -41.78
CA GLY A 37 4.35 -30.41 -41.45
C GLY A 37 3.29 -30.58 -40.35
N ILE A 38 2.47 -31.64 -40.44
CA ILE A 38 1.47 -31.97 -39.40
C ILE A 38 2.14 -32.29 -38.07
N ILE A 39 3.19 -33.12 -38.09
CA ILE A 39 3.95 -33.46 -36.88
C ILE A 39 4.57 -32.21 -36.25
N ALA A 40 5.18 -31.33 -37.06
CA ALA A 40 5.78 -30.08 -36.57
C ALA A 40 4.74 -29.13 -35.95
N MET A 41 3.55 -28.99 -36.56
CA MET A 41 2.45 -28.20 -35.99
C MET A 41 1.94 -28.80 -34.69
N PHE A 42 1.79 -30.13 -34.64
CA PHE A 42 1.37 -30.84 -33.43
C PHE A 42 2.38 -30.68 -32.29
N LEU A 43 3.68 -30.81 -32.57
CA LEU A 43 4.74 -30.59 -31.57
C LEU A 43 4.76 -29.14 -31.06
N ARG A 44 4.59 -28.14 -31.94
CA ARG A 44 4.48 -26.74 -31.52
C ARG A 44 3.25 -26.50 -30.66
N TYR A 45 2.10 -27.08 -31.03
CA TYR A 45 0.88 -27.00 -30.24
C TYR A 45 1.07 -27.62 -28.85
N LEU A 46 1.66 -28.81 -28.76
CA LEU A 46 2.00 -29.45 -27.49
C LEU A 46 2.98 -28.61 -26.66
N GLN A 47 4.00 -28.03 -27.29
CA GLN A 47 4.96 -27.15 -26.61
C GLN A 47 4.28 -25.89 -26.06
N ASP A 48 3.37 -25.27 -26.81
CA ASP A 48 2.61 -24.10 -26.35
C ASP A 48 1.63 -24.47 -25.25
N LEU A 49 0.99 -25.64 -25.33
CA LEU A 49 0.07 -26.13 -24.30
C LEU A 49 0.82 -26.46 -23.01
N TYR A 50 1.98 -27.10 -23.12
CA TYR A 50 2.90 -27.34 -22.01
C TYR A 50 3.37 -26.03 -21.38
N ARG A 51 3.78 -25.04 -22.17
CA ARG A 51 4.16 -23.71 -21.67
C ARG A 51 3.00 -22.99 -20.98
N ARG A 52 1.78 -23.10 -21.51
CA ARG A 52 0.58 -22.52 -20.87
C ARG A 52 0.30 -23.19 -19.54
N PHE A 53 0.39 -24.52 -19.48
CA PHE A 53 0.19 -25.27 -18.24
C PHE A 53 1.23 -24.88 -17.17
N TYR A 54 2.52 -24.88 -17.53
CA TYR A 54 3.59 -24.47 -16.61
C TYR A 54 3.46 -23.01 -16.16
N ARG A 55 3.01 -22.11 -17.03
CA ARG A 55 2.72 -20.72 -16.64
C ARG A 55 1.58 -20.65 -15.64
N GLN A 56 0.48 -21.36 -15.88
CA GLN A 56 -0.66 -21.40 -14.96
C GLN A 56 -0.28 -21.99 -13.59
N GLU A 57 0.53 -23.05 -13.58
CA GLU A 57 1.01 -23.65 -12.34
C GLU A 57 1.95 -22.70 -11.59
N ALA A 58 2.92 -22.09 -12.29
CA ALA A 58 3.80 -21.09 -11.71
C ALA A 58 3.04 -19.87 -11.18
N GLU A 59 2.00 -19.40 -11.88
CA GLU A 59 1.12 -18.32 -11.44
C GLU A 59 0.29 -18.72 -10.23
N SER A 60 -0.24 -19.94 -10.18
CA SER A 60 -0.97 -20.48 -9.02
C SER A 60 -0.07 -20.56 -7.79
N LEU A 61 1.16 -21.08 -7.96
CA LEU A 61 2.17 -21.13 -6.90
C LEU A 61 2.57 -19.71 -6.45
N TRP A 62 2.71 -18.78 -7.39
CA TRP A 62 3.02 -17.37 -7.08
C TRP A 62 1.89 -16.68 -6.32
N ARG A 63 0.63 -16.91 -6.71
CA ARG A 63 -0.55 -16.39 -5.99
C ARG A 63 -0.63 -16.93 -4.57
N ARG A 64 -0.19 -18.17 -4.36
CA ARG A 64 -0.08 -18.81 -3.05
C ARG A 64 1.20 -18.46 -2.30
N HIS A 65 2.10 -17.67 -2.89
CA HIS A 65 3.35 -17.33 -2.23
C HIS A 65 3.07 -16.33 -1.10
N VAL A 66 3.15 -16.85 0.12
CA VAL A 66 2.98 -16.12 1.37
C VAL A 66 4.37 -15.76 1.89
N ASP A 67 4.71 -14.48 1.83
CA ASP A 67 6.00 -13.98 2.32
C ASP A 67 5.79 -13.25 3.66
N LEU A 68 5.75 -14.02 4.75
CA LEU A 68 5.70 -13.51 6.12
C LEU A 68 7.10 -13.29 6.71
N SER A 69 8.15 -13.56 5.93
CA SER A 69 9.54 -13.44 6.40
C SER A 69 10.02 -11.99 6.47
N VAL A 70 9.28 -11.07 5.84
CA VAL A 70 9.63 -9.66 5.69
C VAL A 70 8.48 -8.77 6.14
N VAL A 71 8.82 -7.71 6.87
CA VAL A 71 7.91 -6.62 7.22
C VAL A 71 8.23 -5.40 6.36
N GLN A 72 7.20 -4.80 5.78
CA GLN A 72 7.31 -3.56 5.01
C GLN A 72 6.59 -2.41 5.72
N ALA A 73 7.30 -1.34 6.05
CA ALA A 73 6.67 -0.11 6.51
C ALA A 73 6.30 0.77 5.31
N VAL A 74 5.07 1.28 5.29
CA VAL A 74 4.52 2.06 4.18
C VAL A 74 3.77 3.28 4.71
N LEU A 75 3.92 4.39 4.01
CA LEU A 75 3.10 5.58 4.19
C LEU A 75 2.08 5.63 3.05
N LEU A 76 0.79 5.70 3.40
CA LEU A 76 -0.28 5.92 2.44
C LEU A 76 -0.73 7.38 2.46
N THR A 77 -0.98 7.94 1.27
CA THR A 77 -1.42 9.34 1.10
C THR A 77 -2.57 9.40 0.09
N THR A 78 -3.49 10.33 0.31
CA THR A 78 -4.65 10.61 -0.55
C THR A 78 -4.44 11.79 -1.50
N GLU A 79 -3.20 12.24 -1.66
CA GLU A 79 -2.77 13.40 -2.47
C GLU A 79 -3.41 13.46 -3.87
N HIS A 80 -3.32 12.37 -4.62
CA HIS A 80 -3.81 12.29 -6.00
C HIS A 80 -5.15 11.54 -6.13
N LEU A 81 -5.89 11.39 -5.03
CA LEU A 81 -7.12 10.60 -5.04
C LEU A 81 -8.20 11.27 -5.88
N LYS A 82 -8.46 12.56 -5.67
CA LYS A 82 -9.52 13.29 -6.37
C LYS A 82 -9.18 13.57 -7.84
N SER A 83 -7.90 13.78 -8.16
CA SER A 83 -7.47 14.13 -9.53
C SER A 83 -7.23 12.90 -10.41
N LEU A 84 -6.63 11.84 -9.88
CA LEU A 84 -6.18 10.68 -10.66
C LEU A 84 -6.80 9.35 -10.20
N GLY A 85 -7.59 9.35 -9.13
CA GLY A 85 -8.07 8.10 -8.52
C GLY A 85 -6.93 7.28 -7.92
N ARG A 86 -5.87 7.94 -7.46
CA ARG A 86 -4.64 7.29 -6.96
C ARG A 86 -4.46 7.51 -5.45
N VAL A 87 -4.36 6.41 -4.72
CA VAL A 87 -3.77 6.38 -3.37
C VAL A 87 -2.26 6.12 -3.49
N GLU A 88 -1.46 7.11 -3.09
CA GLU A 88 -0.01 7.02 -3.15
C GLU A 88 0.52 6.13 -2.02
N LYS A 89 1.58 5.38 -2.32
CA LYS A 89 2.23 4.47 -1.38
C LYS A 89 3.73 4.72 -1.41
N ARG A 90 4.29 5.23 -0.33
CA ARG A 90 5.74 5.39 -0.16
C ARG A 90 6.25 4.29 0.77
N THR A 91 7.30 3.58 0.36
CA THR A 91 7.94 2.56 1.23
C THR A 91 8.94 3.25 2.13
N LEU A 92 8.79 3.10 3.44
CA LEU A 92 9.72 3.66 4.43
C LEU A 92 10.92 2.73 4.63
N PHE A 93 10.65 1.44 4.86
CA PHE A 93 11.67 0.41 4.93
C PHE A 93 11.09 -0.97 4.62
N VAL A 94 12.00 -1.91 4.32
CA VAL A 94 11.72 -3.34 4.16
C VAL A 94 12.78 -4.07 4.96
N LYS A 95 12.37 -4.85 5.97
CA LYS A 95 13.31 -5.56 6.87
C LYS A 95 12.83 -6.98 7.14
N PRO A 96 13.75 -7.94 7.39
CA PRO A 96 13.38 -9.25 7.91
C PRO A 96 12.55 -9.12 9.18
N ILE A 97 11.50 -9.93 9.32
CA ILE A 97 10.60 -9.86 10.47
C ILE A 97 11.33 -10.12 11.79
N SER A 98 12.37 -10.96 11.78
CA SER A 98 13.24 -11.25 12.92
C SER A 98 14.11 -10.06 13.35
N GLU A 99 14.41 -9.13 12.44
CA GLU A 99 15.11 -7.88 12.78
C GLU A 99 14.15 -6.88 13.43
N VAL A 100 12.89 -6.86 12.96
CA VAL A 100 11.86 -5.98 13.50
C VAL A 100 11.43 -6.43 14.90
N PHE A 101 11.08 -7.72 15.05
CA PHE A 101 10.64 -8.33 16.29
C PHE A 101 11.70 -9.29 16.83
N LYS A 102 12.67 -8.75 17.58
CA LYS A 102 13.77 -9.53 18.17
C LYS A 102 13.32 -10.51 19.27
N ASN A 103 12.19 -10.23 19.92
CA ASN A 103 11.63 -11.12 20.92
C ASN A 103 10.88 -12.26 20.23
N GLU A 104 11.34 -13.50 20.43
CA GLU A 104 10.79 -14.69 19.79
C GLU A 104 9.31 -14.92 20.11
N PHE A 105 8.86 -14.58 21.33
CA PHE A 105 7.46 -14.70 21.73
C PHE A 105 6.57 -13.73 20.92
N VAL A 106 6.99 -12.47 20.82
CA VAL A 106 6.26 -11.45 20.04
C VAL A 106 6.26 -11.81 18.56
N LEU A 107 7.39 -12.27 18.03
CA LEU A 107 7.52 -12.73 16.66
C LEU A 107 6.58 -13.90 16.34
N ALA A 108 6.61 -14.94 17.18
CA ALA A 108 5.74 -16.12 17.02
C ALA A 108 4.26 -15.73 17.06
N ASN A 109 3.90 -14.79 17.93
CA ASN A 109 2.54 -14.30 18.02
C ASN A 109 2.10 -13.48 16.80
N VAL A 110 2.97 -12.60 16.29
CA VAL A 110 2.71 -11.85 15.04
C VAL A 110 2.51 -12.81 13.87
N LEU A 111 3.35 -13.84 13.74
CA LEU A 111 3.23 -14.85 12.68
C LEU A 111 1.96 -15.68 12.81
N SER A 112 1.66 -16.20 14.01
CA SER A 112 0.42 -16.94 14.27
C SER A 112 -0.82 -16.10 14.00
N THR A 113 -0.79 -14.82 14.36
CA THR A 113 -1.89 -13.88 14.08
C THR A 113 -1.99 -13.60 12.58
N ALA A 114 -0.88 -13.49 11.87
CA ALA A 114 -0.88 -13.30 10.43
C ALA A 114 -1.50 -14.48 9.69
N GLU A 115 -1.23 -15.72 10.11
CA GLU A 115 -1.88 -16.91 9.56
C GLU A 115 -3.40 -16.91 9.81
N LYS A 116 -3.83 -16.54 11.03
CA LYS A 116 -5.26 -16.43 11.38
C LYS A 116 -5.97 -15.32 10.60
N ALA A 117 -5.31 -14.18 10.42
CA ALA A 117 -5.79 -13.05 9.66
C ALA A 117 -6.04 -13.43 8.19
N VAL A 118 -5.11 -14.17 7.60
CA VAL A 118 -5.24 -14.71 6.24
C VAL A 118 -6.41 -15.70 6.14
N ALA A 119 -6.53 -16.62 7.10
CA ALA A 119 -7.62 -17.59 7.13
C ALA A 119 -9.02 -16.95 7.25
N LYS A 120 -9.11 -15.82 7.97
CA LYS A 120 -10.36 -15.07 8.18
C LYS A 120 -10.60 -13.97 7.15
N ASN A 121 -9.66 -13.75 6.23
CA ASN A 121 -9.66 -12.61 5.30
C ASN A 121 -9.80 -11.24 6.02
N GLU A 122 -9.16 -11.11 7.18
CA GLU A 122 -9.15 -9.87 7.96
C GLU A 122 -7.78 -9.18 7.83
N PRO A 123 -7.68 -8.04 7.14
CA PRO A 123 -6.37 -7.50 6.76
C PRO A 123 -5.61 -6.83 7.91
N PHE A 124 -6.26 -6.46 9.01
CA PHE A 124 -5.61 -5.79 10.15
C PHE A 124 -5.24 -6.84 11.19
N LEU A 125 -3.94 -7.02 11.44
CA LEU A 125 -3.47 -8.05 12.38
C LEU A 125 -3.86 -7.73 13.81
N VAL A 126 -3.81 -6.45 14.15
CA VAL A 126 -3.92 -5.96 15.52
C VAL A 126 -5.31 -6.19 16.10
N THR A 127 -6.36 -6.37 15.29
CA THR A 127 -7.72 -6.69 15.77
C THR A 127 -7.83 -8.11 16.33
N GLN A 128 -6.92 -9.01 15.95
CA GLN A 128 -6.92 -10.40 16.40
C GLN A 128 -5.95 -10.69 17.57
N MET A 129 -5.21 -9.68 18.02
CA MET A 129 -4.22 -9.83 19.09
C MET A 129 -4.84 -9.48 20.46
N SER A 130 -4.29 -10.07 21.53
CA SER A 130 -4.63 -9.66 22.90
C SER A 130 -4.13 -8.24 23.17
N GLN A 131 -4.74 -7.51 24.10
CA GLN A 131 -4.37 -6.11 24.39
C GLN A 131 -2.89 -5.94 24.79
N GLU A 132 -2.35 -6.88 25.57
CA GLU A 132 -0.94 -6.89 25.97
C GLU A 132 -0.02 -7.07 24.75
N ASP A 133 -0.36 -8.01 23.87
CA ASP A 133 0.41 -8.26 22.65
C ASP A 133 0.39 -7.06 21.70
N LYS A 134 -0.77 -6.40 21.55
CA LYS A 134 -0.90 -5.19 20.73
C LYS A 134 0.08 -4.12 21.18
N TRP A 135 0.15 -3.89 22.49
CA TRP A 135 1.05 -2.90 23.06
C TRP A 135 2.51 -3.21 22.71
N HIS A 136 2.94 -4.46 22.91
CA HIS A 136 4.32 -4.87 22.61
C HIS A 136 4.64 -4.78 21.11
N VAL A 137 3.72 -5.21 20.24
CA VAL A 137 3.89 -5.17 18.78
C VAL A 137 3.95 -3.73 18.28
N LEU A 138 2.98 -2.90 18.64
CA LEU A 138 2.91 -1.52 18.16
C LEU A 138 4.06 -0.68 18.74
N THR A 139 4.43 -0.86 20.01
CA THR A 139 5.59 -0.15 20.60
C THR A 139 6.89 -0.55 19.91
N THR A 140 7.06 -1.83 19.57
CA THR A 140 8.22 -2.27 18.78
C THR A 140 8.24 -1.61 17.40
N CYS A 141 7.08 -1.53 16.74
CA CYS A 141 6.95 -0.83 15.46
C CYS A 141 7.27 0.66 15.58
N THR A 142 6.85 1.33 16.66
CA THR A 142 7.17 2.75 16.93
C THR A 142 8.67 2.98 16.93
N ASN A 143 9.46 2.10 17.55
CA ASN A 143 10.92 2.25 17.62
C ASN A 143 11.59 2.16 16.24
N HIS A 144 11.08 1.31 15.35
CA HIS A 144 11.59 1.23 13.98
C HIS A 144 11.11 2.41 13.14
N LEU A 145 9.84 2.78 13.23
CA LEU A 145 9.28 3.92 12.50
C LEU A 145 9.97 5.23 12.89
N SER A 146 10.19 5.48 14.19
CA SER A 146 10.83 6.71 14.66
C SER A 146 12.24 6.88 14.10
N SER A 147 12.96 5.78 13.87
CA SER A 147 14.29 5.80 13.23
C SER A 147 14.28 6.24 11.76
N CYS A 148 13.12 6.17 11.09
CA CYS A 148 12.97 6.60 9.69
C CYS A 148 12.72 8.10 9.55
N PHE A 149 12.31 8.76 10.64
CA PHE A 149 12.14 10.20 10.66
C PHE A 149 13.46 10.83 11.10
N ALA A 150 14.28 11.25 10.12
CA ALA A 150 15.32 12.21 10.42
C ALA A 150 14.65 13.48 10.99
N PRO A 151 15.31 14.20 11.91
CA PRO A 151 14.88 15.54 12.27
C PRO A 151 14.60 16.32 10.98
N TYR A 152 13.46 17.01 10.91
CA TYR A 152 13.05 17.85 9.78
C TYR A 152 12.44 17.14 8.55
N HIS A 153 12.37 15.81 8.52
CA HIS A 153 11.82 15.08 7.38
C HIS A 153 10.39 14.62 7.67
N VAL A 154 9.44 15.49 7.38
CA VAL A 154 8.01 15.14 7.41
C VAL A 154 7.58 14.82 5.98
N PHE A 155 7.01 13.65 5.75
CA PHE A 155 6.43 13.28 4.46
C PHE A 155 5.09 14.00 4.26
N PHE A 156 5.13 15.21 3.74
CA PHE A 156 3.91 15.96 3.47
C PHE A 156 3.23 15.50 2.17
N ASN A 157 1.92 15.72 2.15
CA ASN A 157 1.10 15.78 0.95
C ASN A 157 1.30 17.18 0.35
N GLU A 158 2.13 17.27 -0.69
CA GLU A 158 2.59 18.54 -1.25
C GLU A 158 1.47 19.26 -2.00
N ALA A 159 0.58 18.51 -2.65
CA ALA A 159 -0.53 19.05 -3.45
C ALA A 159 -1.57 19.84 -2.63
N ARG A 160 -1.60 19.66 -1.31
CA ARG A 160 -2.57 20.34 -0.41
C ARG A 160 -2.01 21.55 0.33
N ARG A 161 -0.76 21.95 0.07
CA ARG A 161 -0.17 23.11 0.73
C ARG A 161 -0.73 24.40 0.15
N VAL A 162 -1.51 25.12 0.96
CA VAL A 162 -2.01 26.45 0.61
C VAL A 162 -1.02 27.55 0.98
N GLU A 163 -0.18 27.39 2.02
CA GLU A 163 0.82 28.41 2.39
C GLU A 163 1.94 27.83 3.29
N SER A 164 3.11 28.44 3.22
CA SER A 164 4.46 27.88 3.40
C SER A 164 4.99 27.80 4.85
N TYR A 165 4.24 27.26 5.80
CA TYR A 165 4.75 27.01 7.15
C TYR A 165 4.83 25.52 7.43
N TYR A 166 6.05 25.02 7.60
CA TYR A 166 6.25 23.67 8.12
C TYR A 166 5.66 23.59 9.53
N GLN A 167 4.71 22.68 9.71
CA GLN A 167 4.10 22.39 11.00
C GLN A 167 4.52 21.00 11.47
N SER A 168 4.49 20.79 12.79
CA SER A 168 4.57 19.45 13.36
C SER A 168 3.44 18.59 12.80
N ALA A 169 3.75 17.34 12.48
CA ALA A 169 2.77 16.41 11.94
C ALA A 169 2.55 15.23 12.89
N TRP A 170 1.31 14.80 12.97
CA TRP A 170 0.93 13.55 13.62
C TRP A 170 0.68 12.48 12.58
N TYR A 171 1.31 11.33 12.78
CA TYR A 171 1.05 10.13 12.01
C TYR A 171 0.44 9.07 12.89
N VAL A 172 -0.37 8.24 12.24
CA VAL A 172 -1.10 7.15 12.85
C VAL A 172 -0.66 5.88 12.14
N PHE A 173 -0.38 4.81 12.87
CA PHE A 173 0.03 3.56 12.24
C PHE A 173 -0.58 2.32 12.91
N THR A 174 -0.65 1.25 12.12
CA THR A 174 -1.11 -0.07 12.53
C THR A 174 -0.42 -1.17 11.72
N LEU A 175 -0.70 -2.43 12.03
CA LEU A 175 -0.10 -3.59 11.37
C LEU A 175 -1.17 -4.34 10.55
N THR A 176 -0.85 -4.62 9.29
CA THR A 176 -1.73 -5.32 8.35
C THR A 176 -1.05 -6.54 7.75
N CYS A 177 -1.82 -7.52 7.30
CA CYS A 177 -1.36 -8.62 6.46
C CYS A 177 -2.41 -8.84 5.37
N ALA A 178 -2.12 -8.33 4.18
CA ALA A 178 -3.06 -8.36 3.07
C ALA A 178 -2.35 -8.63 1.74
N GLN A 179 -3.01 -9.38 0.87
CA GLN A 179 -2.57 -9.58 -0.50
C GLN A 179 -3.16 -8.47 -1.38
N THR A 180 -2.34 -7.86 -2.22
CA THR A 180 -2.87 -6.93 -3.23
C THR A 180 -3.21 -7.73 -4.47
N GLU A 181 -4.48 -8.10 -4.63
CA GLU A 181 -4.94 -8.98 -5.72
C GLU A 181 -4.98 -8.30 -7.10
N ALA A 182 -4.96 -6.97 -7.13
CA ALA A 182 -5.14 -6.24 -8.37
C ALA A 182 -3.89 -6.20 -9.26
N SER A 183 -4.12 -6.32 -10.58
CA SER A 183 -3.10 -6.17 -11.63
C SER A 183 -2.44 -4.78 -11.63
N GLY A 184 -1.18 -4.66 -12.07
CA GLY A 184 -0.56 -3.35 -12.35
C GLY A 184 0.71 -2.97 -11.56
N ARG A 185 1.67 -3.87 -11.32
CA ARG A 185 2.95 -3.54 -10.65
C ARG A 185 3.92 -2.79 -11.52
N TRP A 186 3.85 -2.99 -12.82
CA TRP A 186 4.85 -2.52 -13.77
C TRP A 186 4.30 -1.42 -14.66
N PHE A 187 4.05 -0.23 -14.10
CA PHE A 187 3.73 0.96 -14.90
C PHE A 187 4.69 2.10 -14.57
N ILE A 188 5.86 2.05 -15.20
CA ILE A 188 6.69 3.25 -15.46
C ILE A 188 6.42 3.78 -16.88
N THR A 189 5.75 3.00 -17.76
CA THR A 189 5.52 3.41 -19.15
C THR A 189 4.09 3.13 -19.65
N PRO A 190 3.39 4.14 -20.22
CA PRO A 190 2.02 4.02 -20.73
C PRO A 190 1.84 3.09 -21.94
N LEU A 191 2.92 2.56 -22.51
CA LEU A 191 2.92 1.87 -23.80
C LEU A 191 2.85 0.34 -23.72
N LYS A 192 2.90 -0.26 -22.52
CA LYS A 192 2.89 -1.73 -22.36
C LYS A 192 1.68 -2.16 -21.54
N PRO A 193 0.76 -2.99 -22.09
CA PRO A 193 -0.42 -3.41 -21.34
C PRO A 193 0.00 -4.15 -20.07
N VAL A 194 -0.66 -3.81 -18.95
CA VAL A 194 -0.50 -4.50 -17.67
C VAL A 194 -0.80 -5.98 -17.88
N GLY A 195 0.09 -6.87 -17.42
CA GLY A 195 -0.26 -8.29 -17.30
C GLY A 195 -1.45 -8.43 -16.34
N LYS A 196 -2.59 -8.93 -16.84
CA LYS A 196 -3.83 -9.10 -16.05
C LYS A 196 -3.64 -9.95 -14.79
N ASP A 197 -2.55 -10.72 -14.73
CA ASP A 197 -2.26 -11.71 -13.69
C ASP A 197 -1.18 -11.27 -12.67
N ASP A 198 -0.83 -9.98 -12.63
CA ASP A 198 0.17 -9.44 -11.71
C ASP A 198 -0.41 -9.24 -10.29
N VAL A 199 -0.48 -10.33 -9.54
CA VAL A 199 -0.91 -10.36 -8.14
C VAL A 199 0.26 -10.03 -7.23
N GLY A 200 0.02 -9.09 -6.30
CA GLY A 200 0.97 -8.76 -5.24
C GLY A 200 1.14 -9.91 -4.26
N MET A 201 2.30 -9.99 -3.61
CA MET A 201 2.52 -10.99 -2.57
C MET A 201 1.83 -10.58 -1.27
N LEU A 202 1.27 -11.58 -0.58
CA LEU A 202 0.80 -11.43 0.79
C LEU A 202 2.02 -11.12 1.68
N ARG A 203 1.95 -10.00 2.41
CA ARG A 203 3.04 -9.54 3.28
C ARG A 203 2.48 -8.81 4.49
N ILE A 204 3.25 -8.86 5.58
CA ILE A 204 3.01 -8.05 6.76
C ILE A 204 3.48 -6.62 6.50
N ARG A 205 2.62 -5.64 6.77
CA ARG A 205 2.91 -4.22 6.56
C ARG A 205 2.58 -3.38 7.77
N ILE A 206 3.52 -2.52 8.16
CA ILE A 206 3.24 -1.40 9.05
C ILE A 206 2.67 -0.29 8.17
N VAL A 207 1.37 -0.04 8.28
CA VAL A 207 0.68 0.98 7.48
C VAL A 207 0.59 2.25 8.30
N MET A 208 1.15 3.32 7.77
CA MET A 208 1.16 4.64 8.37
C MET A 208 0.38 5.63 7.50
N MET A 209 -0.34 6.55 8.13
CA MET A 209 -1.08 7.64 7.47
C MET A 209 -0.97 8.92 8.28
N ASN A 210 -1.10 10.07 7.61
CA ASN A 210 -1.23 11.34 8.31
C ASN A 210 -2.55 11.35 9.09
N GLU A 211 -2.51 11.80 10.35
CA GLU A 211 -3.70 11.82 11.20
C GLU A 211 -4.82 12.69 10.63
N GLN A 212 -4.47 13.85 10.08
CA GLN A 212 -5.44 14.79 9.52
C GLN A 212 -6.15 14.16 8.30
N GLU A 213 -5.42 13.48 7.41
CA GLU A 213 -6.04 12.75 6.30
C GLU A 213 -6.98 11.66 6.81
N LEU A 214 -6.59 10.93 7.86
CA LEU A 214 -7.41 9.87 8.42
C LEU A 214 -8.71 10.41 9.04
N ARG A 215 -8.65 11.58 9.69
CA ARG A 215 -9.83 12.32 10.19
C ARG A 215 -10.74 12.76 9.07
N GLU A 216 -10.17 13.27 7.97
CA GLU A 216 -10.96 13.70 6.82
C GLU A 216 -11.63 12.52 6.09
N ILE A 217 -11.00 11.34 6.07
CA ILE A 217 -11.65 10.12 5.58
C ILE A 217 -12.78 9.70 6.52
N ALA A 218 -12.54 9.68 7.84
CA ALA A 218 -13.54 9.28 8.84
C ALA A 218 -14.77 10.21 8.85
N SER A 219 -14.56 11.52 8.68
CA SER A 219 -15.63 12.52 8.58
C SER A 219 -16.33 12.57 7.22
N GLY A 220 -15.86 11.80 6.23
CA GLY A 220 -16.38 11.85 4.86
C GLY A 220 -15.95 13.07 4.05
N ALA A 221 -15.07 13.94 4.57
CA ALA A 221 -14.51 15.05 3.80
C ALA A 221 -13.67 14.56 2.59
N ILE A 222 -12.99 13.42 2.74
CA ILE A 222 -12.35 12.70 1.63
C ILE A 222 -13.19 11.49 1.27
N GLU A 223 -13.89 11.60 0.15
CA GLU A 223 -14.64 10.49 -0.46
C GLU A 223 -13.88 9.83 -1.62
N PRO A 224 -14.18 8.57 -1.97
CA PRO A 224 -13.65 7.93 -3.16
C PRO A 224 -13.94 8.74 -4.44
N PRO A 225 -13.12 8.58 -5.50
CA PRO A 225 -13.32 9.27 -6.77
C PRO A 225 -14.61 8.78 -7.46
N SER A 226 -15.47 9.72 -7.88
CA SER A 226 -16.74 9.40 -8.57
C SER A 226 -16.54 8.74 -9.94
N PHE A 227 -15.41 8.98 -10.59
CA PHE A 227 -15.04 8.38 -11.87
C PHE A 227 -14.33 7.02 -11.75
N GLY A 228 -14.15 6.53 -10.52
CA GLY A 228 -13.44 5.27 -10.24
C GLY A 228 -11.94 5.43 -9.96
N PHE A 229 -11.30 4.33 -9.57
CA PHE A 229 -9.87 4.29 -9.25
C PHE A 229 -9.01 4.09 -10.50
N PHE A 230 -7.76 4.56 -10.43
CA PHE A 230 -6.78 4.37 -11.52
C PHE A 230 -6.59 2.90 -11.89
N ASN A 231 -6.57 2.02 -10.87
CA ASN A 231 -6.62 0.58 -11.02
C ASN A 231 -7.07 -0.06 -9.69
N GLY A 232 -7.31 -1.38 -9.69
CA GLY A 232 -7.73 -2.09 -8.49
C GLY A 232 -6.71 -2.07 -7.33
N ARG A 233 -5.43 -1.71 -7.56
CA ARG A 233 -4.46 -1.56 -6.47
C ARG A 233 -4.72 -0.30 -5.67
N HIS A 234 -5.07 0.80 -6.34
CA HIS A 234 -5.44 2.03 -5.66
C HIS A 234 -6.78 1.88 -4.93
N GLU A 235 -7.71 1.13 -5.50
CA GLU A 235 -8.95 0.74 -4.81
C GLU A 235 -8.66 -0.11 -3.56
N SER A 236 -7.82 -1.14 -3.65
CA SER A 236 -7.41 -1.95 -2.51
C SER A 236 -6.71 -1.12 -1.41
N ARG A 237 -5.85 -0.17 -1.79
CA ARG A 237 -5.23 0.78 -0.85
C ARG A 237 -6.26 1.71 -0.23
N TRP A 238 -7.22 2.19 -1.00
CA TRP A 238 -8.32 3.01 -0.49
C TRP A 238 -9.15 2.25 0.54
N ASN A 239 -9.53 1.00 0.24
CA ASN A 239 -10.25 0.15 1.19
C ASN A 239 -9.45 -0.05 2.49
N THR A 240 -8.11 -0.15 2.38
CA THR A 240 -7.23 -0.17 3.56
C THR A 240 -7.31 1.15 4.33
N CYS A 241 -7.27 2.31 3.65
CA CYS A 241 -7.38 3.62 4.28
C CYS A 241 -8.75 3.81 4.96
N GLN A 242 -9.84 3.40 4.32
CA GLN A 242 -11.19 3.48 4.85
C GLN A 242 -11.34 2.62 6.10
N ARG A 243 -10.90 1.36 6.05
CA ARG A 243 -10.92 0.48 7.23
C ARG A 243 -10.03 1.00 8.35
N PHE A 244 -8.90 1.63 8.02
CA PHE A 244 -8.04 2.26 9.01
C PHE A 244 -8.73 3.48 9.65
N ALA A 245 -9.46 4.28 8.86
CA ALA A 245 -10.24 5.40 9.35
C ALA A 245 -11.35 4.94 10.31
N GLU A 246 -12.06 3.84 9.98
CA GLU A 246 -13.07 3.23 10.87
C GLU A 246 -12.46 2.79 12.21
N LEU A 247 -11.30 2.13 12.19
CA LEU A 247 -10.62 1.71 13.42
C LEU A 247 -10.18 2.92 14.26
N PHE A 248 -9.72 3.98 13.58
CA PHE A 248 -9.31 5.23 14.21
C PHE A 248 -10.50 5.95 14.84
N GLU A 249 -11.60 6.08 14.12
CA GLU A 249 -12.86 6.66 14.59
C GLU A 249 -13.42 5.92 15.81
N ARG A 250 -13.41 4.58 15.79
CA ARG A 250 -13.83 3.75 16.93
C ARG A 250 -12.96 3.98 18.16
N GLN A 251 -11.65 4.08 17.99
CA GLN A 251 -10.73 4.37 19.09
C GLN A 251 -10.97 5.79 19.64
N LEU A 252 -11.22 6.76 18.76
CA LEU A 252 -11.45 8.16 19.13
C LEU A 252 -12.79 8.42 19.82
N SER A 253 -13.91 7.93 19.26
CA SER A 253 -15.26 8.11 19.82
C SER A 253 -15.37 7.62 21.26
N ARG A 254 -14.70 6.51 21.58
CA ARG A 254 -14.61 5.99 22.95
C ARG A 254 -13.82 6.90 23.89
N VAL A 255 -12.70 7.46 23.42
CA VAL A 255 -11.83 8.33 24.24
C VAL A 255 -12.48 9.69 24.51
N SER A 256 -13.19 10.24 23.53
CA SER A 256 -13.87 11.53 23.65
C SER A 256 -15.23 11.43 24.36
N GLY A 257 -15.88 10.27 24.31
CA GLY A 257 -17.27 10.11 24.73
C GLY A 257 -18.28 10.83 23.82
N GLN A 258 -17.82 11.39 22.69
CA GLN A 258 -18.66 12.03 21.70
C GLN A 258 -18.98 11.02 20.58
N SER A 259 -20.27 10.89 20.27
CA SER A 259 -20.76 10.00 19.22
C SER A 259 -20.60 10.58 17.82
N ASP A 260 -20.44 11.91 17.71
CA ASP A 260 -20.43 12.60 16.42
C ASP A 260 -19.02 13.10 16.08
N VAL A 261 -18.49 12.63 14.96
CA VAL A 261 -17.07 12.76 14.61
C VAL A 261 -16.76 14.09 13.95
N GLY A 262 -17.74 14.70 13.29
CA GLY A 262 -17.62 16.01 12.66
C GLY A 262 -17.55 17.16 13.66
N ASP A 263 -18.25 17.05 14.79
CA ASP A 263 -18.43 18.13 15.77
C ASP A 263 -17.59 17.95 17.04
N ALA A 264 -16.96 16.79 17.21
CA ALA A 264 -16.05 16.59 18.31
C ALA A 264 -14.85 17.55 18.13
N GLU A 265 -14.71 18.51 19.04
CA GLU A 265 -13.47 19.29 19.19
C GLU A 265 -12.38 18.32 19.67
N TRP A 266 -11.83 17.58 18.72
CA TRP A 266 -10.69 16.71 18.89
C TRP A 266 -9.48 17.61 19.11
N GLY A 267 -9.32 18.12 20.34
CA GLY A 267 -8.32 19.12 20.67
C GLY A 267 -6.95 18.83 20.05
N PRO A 268 -6.16 19.87 19.73
CA PRO A 268 -5.01 19.79 18.82
C PRO A 268 -3.91 18.79 19.20
N ASN A 269 -4.00 18.15 20.37
CA ASN A 269 -3.07 17.12 20.83
C ASN A 269 -3.77 16.12 21.76
N LEU A 270 -4.11 14.92 21.28
CA LEU A 270 -4.47 13.77 22.14
C LEU A 270 -3.28 13.24 22.98
N CYS A 271 -2.14 13.96 23.00
CA CYS A 271 -0.99 13.69 23.87
C CYS A 271 -0.86 14.65 25.05
N GLY A 272 -1.69 15.69 25.13
CA GLY A 272 -1.90 16.38 26.40
C GLY A 272 -2.90 15.57 27.21
N ARG A 273 -2.64 15.37 28.51
CA ARG A 273 -3.58 14.82 29.50
C ARG A 273 -5.01 15.06 29.02
N LEU A 274 -5.81 14.00 28.90
CA LEU A 274 -7.27 14.10 28.84
C LEU A 274 -7.70 14.92 30.06
N SER A 275 -7.66 16.24 29.92
CA SER A 275 -8.38 17.18 30.73
C SER A 275 -9.80 16.83 30.37
N GLN A 276 -10.40 15.95 31.16
CA GLN A 276 -11.83 15.67 31.11
C GLN A 276 -12.51 17.04 31.02
N SER A 277 -12.98 17.37 29.83
CA SER A 277 -13.79 18.55 29.59
C SER A 277 -15.18 18.26 30.15
N HIS A 278 -15.22 18.08 31.46
CA HIS A 278 -16.43 17.97 32.25
C HIS A 278 -16.31 18.96 33.41
N LYS A 279 -16.21 20.25 33.06
CA LYS A 279 -16.89 21.28 33.85
C LYS A 279 -18.40 21.22 33.54
N LYS A 280 -19.03 20.09 33.88
CA LYS A 280 -20.42 20.09 34.31
C LYS A 280 -20.43 19.64 35.76
N LYS A 281 -20.74 20.63 36.59
CA LYS A 281 -20.85 20.60 38.04
C LYS A 281 -21.94 19.61 38.45
N ALA A 282 -21.61 18.37 38.83
CA ALA A 282 -22.38 17.55 39.76
C ALA A 282 -21.63 16.26 40.16
N ALA A 283 -21.20 16.23 41.42
CA ALA A 283 -20.95 15.08 42.29
C ALA A 283 -20.92 13.66 41.67
N SER A 284 -19.72 13.16 41.40
CA SER A 284 -19.25 11.78 41.67
C SER A 284 -17.97 11.56 40.84
N ASN A 285 -16.92 11.02 41.45
CA ASN A 285 -15.66 10.73 40.76
C ASN A 285 -15.87 9.67 39.66
N PRO A 286 -15.79 10.02 38.35
CA PRO A 286 -16.00 9.04 37.28
C PRO A 286 -14.85 8.02 37.19
N LEU A 287 -13.69 8.32 37.80
CA LEU A 287 -12.53 7.42 37.86
C LEU A 287 -12.76 6.20 38.80
N LEU A 288 -13.69 6.29 39.75
CA LEU A 288 -14.13 5.16 40.58
C LEU A 288 -15.36 4.44 39.99
N ALA A 289 -16.13 5.10 39.13
CA ALA A 289 -17.26 4.47 38.44
C ALA A 289 -16.81 3.58 37.26
N ALA A 290 -15.67 3.88 36.63
CA ALA A 290 -15.11 3.05 35.56
C ALA A 290 -14.45 1.74 36.05
N GLN A 291 -14.29 1.56 37.36
CA GLN A 291 -13.83 0.29 37.96
C GLN A 291 -14.99 -0.59 38.48
N GLY A 292 -16.25 -0.15 38.30
CA GLY A 292 -17.42 -0.74 38.97
C GLY A 292 -18.18 -1.83 38.22
N ASP A 293 -17.95 -2.05 36.92
CA ASP A 293 -18.67 -3.08 36.14
C ASP A 293 -17.69 -4.10 35.54
N THR A 294 -17.16 -4.97 36.40
CA THR A 294 -16.40 -6.17 36.02
C THR A 294 -17.28 -7.30 35.45
N THR A 295 -18.56 -7.04 35.19
CA THR A 295 -19.56 -8.02 34.73
C THR A 295 -20.00 -7.84 33.28
N SER A 296 -19.41 -6.91 32.52
CA SER A 296 -19.46 -6.95 31.06
C SER A 296 -18.39 -7.93 30.54
N PRO A 297 -18.75 -9.15 30.08
CA PRO A 297 -17.78 -10.14 29.63
C PRO A 297 -17.23 -9.85 28.22
N HIS A 298 -17.40 -8.62 27.71
CA HIS A 298 -17.03 -8.23 26.36
C HIS A 298 -16.16 -6.97 26.37
N TYR A 299 -15.03 -7.05 27.07
CA TYR A 299 -13.86 -6.22 26.73
C TYR A 299 -13.40 -6.66 25.34
N GLN A 300 -13.91 -6.01 24.29
CA GLN A 300 -13.73 -6.47 22.92
C GLN A 300 -12.26 -6.35 22.55
N ALA A 301 -11.70 -7.35 21.87
CA ALA A 301 -10.32 -7.34 21.41
C ALA A 301 -10.02 -6.26 20.34
N ASP A 302 -10.81 -5.19 20.23
CA ASP A 302 -10.70 -4.14 19.20
C ASP A 302 -10.18 -2.80 19.74
N GLU A 303 -9.89 -2.67 21.04
CA GLU A 303 -9.90 -1.33 21.67
C GLU A 303 -8.63 -0.48 21.46
N ASN A 304 -7.52 -1.04 20.97
CA ASN A 304 -6.24 -0.32 20.77
C ASN A 304 -5.49 -0.83 19.54
N CYS A 305 -6.10 -0.70 18.36
CA CYS A 305 -5.49 -1.22 17.13
C CYS A 305 -4.42 -0.30 16.53
N ILE A 306 -4.20 0.87 17.14
CA ILE A 306 -3.51 2.00 16.52
C ILE A 306 -2.61 2.73 17.52
N LEU A 307 -1.39 3.09 17.08
CA LEU A 307 -0.52 4.03 17.78
C LEU A 307 -0.25 5.29 16.94
N ARG A 308 0.17 6.35 17.63
CA ARG A 308 0.45 7.67 17.05
C ARG A 308 1.93 8.02 17.21
N ILE A 309 2.49 8.68 16.21
CA ILE A 309 3.86 9.21 16.22
C ILE A 309 3.80 10.69 15.90
N HIS A 310 4.40 11.49 16.78
CA HIS A 310 4.60 12.92 16.54
C HIS A 310 5.94 13.14 15.85
N VAL A 311 5.92 13.83 14.71
CA VAL A 311 7.14 14.30 14.06
C VAL A 311 7.21 15.81 14.29
N PRO A 312 8.03 16.26 15.27
CA PRO A 312 8.10 17.67 15.62
C PRO A 312 8.74 18.45 14.47
N PHE A 313 8.20 19.62 14.19
CA PHE A 313 8.92 20.63 13.42
C PHE A 313 9.65 21.55 14.41
N PRO A 314 10.95 21.86 14.20
CA PRO A 314 11.67 22.81 15.05
C PRO A 314 10.98 24.17 14.99
N ALA A 315 10.33 24.54 16.10
CA ALA A 315 9.76 25.87 16.29
C ALA A 315 10.80 27.01 16.28
N GLY A 316 12.09 26.70 16.11
CA GLY A 316 13.20 27.65 16.10
C GLY A 316 13.15 28.72 15.00
N ARG A 317 12.32 28.55 13.95
CA ARG A 317 12.15 29.60 12.92
C ARG A 317 11.36 30.82 13.40
N ALA A 318 10.37 30.63 14.27
CA ALA A 318 9.56 31.76 14.76
C ALA A 318 10.36 32.74 15.64
N VAL A 319 11.50 32.29 16.19
CA VAL A 319 12.44 33.15 16.94
C VAL A 319 13.51 33.75 16.02
N MET A 320 13.93 33.05 14.95
CA MET A 320 14.91 33.58 13.98
C MET A 320 14.35 34.66 13.06
N GLU A 321 13.05 34.69 12.76
CA GLU A 321 12.44 35.76 11.97
C GLU A 321 12.43 37.13 12.69
N LYS A 322 12.73 37.18 14.00
CA LYS A 322 12.94 38.44 14.73
C LYS A 322 14.39 38.92 14.75
N SER A 323 15.35 38.14 14.23
CA SER A 323 16.74 38.59 14.10
C SER A 323 17.04 38.87 12.63
N ASP A 324 17.05 40.16 12.27
CA ASP A 324 17.43 40.73 10.97
C ASP A 324 18.87 40.39 10.54
N SER A 325 19.14 39.12 10.25
CA SER A 325 20.33 38.77 9.48
C SER A 325 19.93 37.75 8.43
N GLN A 326 19.90 38.25 7.19
CA GLN A 326 19.78 37.48 5.94
C GLN A 326 20.87 36.40 5.88
N ARG A 327 20.70 35.28 6.59
CA ARG A 327 21.31 34.04 6.15
C ARG A 327 20.53 33.60 4.93
N ARG A 328 21.24 33.50 3.80
CA ARG A 328 20.70 33.21 2.48
C ARG A 328 19.74 32.02 2.57
N LEU A 329 18.49 32.22 2.12
CA LEU A 329 17.49 31.16 1.97
C LEU A 329 18.04 29.91 1.24
N GLU A 330 19.07 30.11 0.40
CA GLU A 330 19.76 29.08 -0.37
C GLU A 330 20.51 28.03 0.48
N GLU A 331 20.88 28.35 1.73
CA GLU A 331 21.60 27.40 2.61
C GLU A 331 20.66 26.44 3.37
N CYS A 332 19.35 26.71 3.36
CA CYS A 332 18.32 25.89 4.01
C CYS A 332 17.35 25.26 3.01
N VAL A 333 17.80 25.07 1.76
CA VAL A 333 17.16 24.11 0.87
C VAL A 333 17.42 22.74 1.51
N SER A 334 16.42 22.21 2.23
CA SER A 334 16.24 20.77 2.36
C SER A 334 16.45 20.23 0.96
N LYS A 335 17.57 19.56 0.73
CA LYS A 335 17.76 18.81 -0.50
C LYS A 335 16.75 17.69 -0.41
N ASP A 336 15.54 17.98 -0.88
CA ASP A 336 14.54 16.97 -1.12
C ASP A 336 15.20 15.99 -2.09
N VAL A 337 15.61 14.86 -1.53
CA VAL A 337 15.98 13.72 -2.36
C VAL A 337 14.66 13.24 -2.91
N VAL A 338 14.32 13.74 -4.10
CA VAL A 338 13.43 13.04 -5.01
C VAL A 338 14.13 11.72 -5.29
N LEU A 339 13.80 10.70 -4.49
CA LEU A 339 14.11 9.32 -4.83
C LEU A 339 13.22 9.00 -6.03
N PHE A 340 13.73 9.29 -7.22
CA PHE A 340 13.27 8.62 -8.42
C PHE A 340 13.55 7.12 -8.22
N GLU A 341 12.49 6.32 -8.28
CA GLU A 341 12.60 4.86 -8.44
C GLU A 341 13.26 4.48 -9.76
#